data_AF-A0A810NDZ5-F1
#
_entry.id   AF-A0A810NDZ5-F1
#
_cell.length_a   1.000
_cell.length_b   1.000
_cell.length_c   1.000
_cell.angle_alpha   90.00
_cell.angle_beta   90.00
_cell.angle_gamma   90.00
#
_symmetry.space_group_name_H-M   'P 1'
#
loop_
_entity.id
_entity.type
_entity.pdbx_description
1 polymer ?
#
loop_
_entity_poly.entity_id
_entity_poly.type
_entity_poly.pdbx_seq_one_letter_code
_entity_poly.pdbx_strand_id
1 'polypeptide(L)'
;MIGCVTKTVPVEYGDDDDRFIWAYDVSFGILLFEAISVAAERPQSEGTAEVLDDLRAHAVIGGSAAFALDDHRWSESQQNFVHEIIAEAGRQLRRRGRMTRAEAETRYVTGNEPFALRLEEYVDGAVVADLADAMDRLIHDDLPPVPTLGHHWFYGVEGGPRTT
;
A
#
# COMPACT_ATOMS: atom_id res chain seq x y z
N MET A 1 -2.85 -21.26 20.62
CA MET A 1 -3.09 -20.66 19.31
C MET A 1 -3.35 -19.18 19.55
N ILE A 2 -2.31 -18.35 19.46
CA ILE A 2 -2.48 -16.90 19.61
C ILE A 2 -2.97 -16.43 18.24
N GLY A 3 -4.22 -15.97 18.17
CA GLY A 3 -4.82 -15.47 16.93
C GLY A 3 -3.90 -14.40 16.34
N CYS A 4 -3.55 -14.57 15.07
CA CYS A 4 -2.77 -13.58 14.35
C CYS A 4 -3.59 -12.28 14.34
N VAL A 5 -3.19 -11.28 15.13
CA VAL A 5 -3.78 -9.95 15.04
C VAL A 5 -3.39 -9.42 13.68
N THR A 6 -4.31 -9.47 12.72
CA THR A 6 -4.16 -8.78 11.43
C THR A 6 -4.07 -7.29 11.74
N LYS A 7 -2.87 -6.71 11.63
CA LYS A 7 -2.75 -5.25 11.66
C LYS A 7 -3.26 -4.70 10.33
N THR A 8 -4.06 -3.67 10.42
CA THR A 8 -4.61 -2.94 9.28
C THR A 8 -4.05 -1.51 9.28
N VAL A 9 -3.90 -0.94 8.09
CA VAL A 9 -3.52 0.45 7.85
C VAL A 9 -4.75 1.16 7.32
N PRO A 10 -5.23 2.25 7.93
CA PRO A 10 -6.21 3.10 7.28
C PRO A 10 -5.52 3.87 6.16
N VAL A 11 -6.06 3.78 4.95
CA VAL A 11 -5.62 4.55 3.79
C VAL A 11 -6.71 5.54 3.44
N GLU A 12 -6.39 6.82 3.60
CA GLU A 12 -7.33 7.95 3.60
C GLU A 12 -7.12 8.82 2.36
N TYR A 13 -8.17 9.51 1.92
CA TYR A 13 -8.07 10.55 0.89
C TYR A 13 -9.20 11.57 1.01
N GLY A 14 -8.84 12.84 1.11
CA GLY A 14 -9.74 13.96 1.37
C GLY A 14 -9.93 14.25 2.86
N ASP A 15 -10.66 15.32 3.15
CA ASP A 15 -10.90 15.82 4.52
C ASP A 15 -12.07 15.13 5.25
N ASP A 16 -12.75 14.17 4.62
CA ASP A 16 -13.90 13.46 5.20
C ASP A 16 -13.42 12.22 5.98
N ASP A 17 -13.66 12.20 7.30
CA ASP A 17 -13.25 11.14 8.22
C ASP A 17 -13.75 9.73 7.84
N ASP A 18 -14.76 9.63 6.97
CA ASP A 18 -15.34 8.37 6.50
C ASP A 18 -14.76 7.89 5.14
N ARG A 19 -13.89 8.67 4.48
CA ARG A 19 -13.36 8.34 3.15
C ARG A 19 -12.01 7.62 3.23
N PHE A 20 -12.08 6.35 3.64
CA PHE A 20 -10.90 5.51 3.74
C PHE A 20 -11.19 4.04 3.45
N ILE A 21 -10.12 3.29 3.16
CA ILE A 21 -10.10 1.83 3.10
C ILE A 21 -9.14 1.26 4.15
N TRP A 22 -9.40 0.06 4.63
CA TRP A 22 -8.41 -0.71 5.37
C TRP A 22 -7.49 -1.45 4.39
N ALA A 23 -6.19 -1.37 4.62
CA ALA A 23 -5.19 -2.17 3.93
C ALA A 23 -4.55 -3.17 4.89
N TYR A 24 -4.27 -4.38 4.42
CA TYR A 24 -3.43 -5.31 5.17
C TYR A 24 -2.00 -4.79 5.19
N ASP A 25 -1.41 -4.66 6.38
CA ASP A 25 -0.14 -3.95 6.56
C ASP A 25 1.03 -4.58 5.78
N VAL A 26 1.06 -5.91 5.61
CA VAL A 26 2.09 -6.58 4.81
C VAL A 26 1.95 -6.23 3.32
N SER A 27 0.74 -6.33 2.76
CA SER A 27 0.50 -5.96 1.35
C SER A 27 0.73 -4.47 1.11
N PHE A 28 0.34 -3.63 2.06
CA PHE A 28 0.61 -2.20 2.02
C PHE A 28 2.12 -1.91 2.00
N GLY A 29 2.90 -2.52 2.90
CA GLY A 29 4.36 -2.33 2.93
C GLY A 29 5.03 -2.79 1.63
N ILE A 30 4.63 -3.94 1.09
CA ILE A 30 5.13 -4.45 -0.21
C ILE A 30 4.82 -3.47 -1.35
N LEU A 31 3.59 -2.95 -1.39
CA LEU A 31 3.19 -1.97 -2.40
C LEU A 31 4.06 -0.72 -2.33
N LEU A 32 4.33 -0.20 -1.14
CA LEU A 32 5.18 0.98 -0.96
C LEU A 32 6.64 0.72 -1.34
N PHE A 33 7.21 -0.45 -1.01
CA PHE A 33 8.57 -0.78 -1.46
C PHE A 33 8.66 -0.92 -2.98
N GLU A 34 7.64 -1.51 -3.61
CA GLU A 34 7.60 -1.60 -5.07
C GLU A 34 7.44 -0.21 -5.70
N ALA A 35 6.61 0.67 -5.13
CA ALA A 35 6.47 2.06 -5.57
C ALA A 35 7.80 2.85 -5.46
N ILE A 36 8.54 2.69 -4.37
CA ILE A 36 9.88 3.27 -4.20
C ILE A 36 10.84 2.72 -5.27
N SER A 37 10.74 1.43 -5.60
CA SER A 37 11.56 0.81 -6.66
C SER A 37 11.22 1.39 -8.03
N VAL A 38 9.94 1.59 -8.34
CA VAL A 38 9.49 2.28 -9.57
C VAL A 38 10.01 3.71 -9.61
N ALA A 39 9.96 4.43 -8.50
CA ALA A 39 10.47 5.80 -8.42
C ALA A 39 11.97 5.88 -8.74
N ALA A 40 12.77 4.89 -8.33
CA ALA A 40 14.20 4.85 -8.62
C ALA A 40 14.54 4.76 -10.12
N GLU A 41 13.60 4.30 -10.94
CA GLU A 41 13.74 4.20 -12.41
C GLU A 41 13.30 5.49 -13.13
N ARG A 42 12.81 6.50 -12.40
CA ARG A 42 12.29 7.75 -12.95
C ARG A 42 13.23 8.95 -12.71
N PRO A 43 13.16 10.00 -13.55
CA PRO A 43 13.80 11.28 -13.25
C PRO A 43 13.31 11.81 -11.89
N GLN A 44 14.25 12.16 -11.01
CA GLN A 44 13.94 12.73 -9.71
C GLN A 44 13.71 14.23 -9.85
N SER A 45 12.64 14.75 -9.24
CA SER A 45 12.38 16.18 -9.13
C SER A 45 12.75 16.67 -7.72
N GLU A 46 12.67 17.98 -7.52
CA GLU A 46 12.77 18.57 -6.19
C GLU A 46 11.71 17.96 -5.26
N GLY A 47 12.08 17.67 -4.01
CA GLY A 47 11.19 17.08 -3.01
C GLY A 47 10.87 15.58 -3.19
N THR A 48 11.38 14.91 -4.24
CA THR A 48 11.14 13.46 -4.40
C THR A 48 11.78 12.64 -3.28
N ALA A 49 12.98 13.01 -2.81
CA ALA A 49 13.67 12.28 -1.74
C ALA A 49 12.86 12.26 -0.43
N GLU A 50 12.25 13.39 -0.06
CA GLU A 50 11.42 13.51 1.15
C GLU A 50 10.20 12.60 1.07
N VAL A 51 9.51 12.60 -0.08
CA VAL A 51 8.38 11.70 -0.35
C VAL A 51 8.80 10.23 -0.23
N LEU A 52 9.93 9.85 -0.83
CA LEU A 52 10.41 8.46 -0.77
C LEU A 52 10.80 8.02 0.64
N ASP A 53 11.32 8.93 1.45
CA ASP A 53 11.62 8.66 2.86
C ASP A 53 10.34 8.50 3.70
N ASP A 54 9.33 9.34 3.46
CA ASP A 54 8.00 9.18 4.09
C ASP A 54 7.36 7.84 3.69
N LEU A 55 7.36 7.47 2.41
CA LEU A 55 6.85 6.17 1.95
C LEU A 55 7.60 5.00 2.61
N ARG A 56 8.93 5.11 2.75
CA ARG A 56 9.73 4.09 3.44
C ARG A 56 9.35 3.97 4.91
N ALA A 57 9.10 5.09 5.59
CA ALA A 57 8.66 5.09 6.98
C ALA A 57 7.30 4.40 7.13
N HIS A 58 6.32 4.70 6.27
CA HIS A 58 5.01 4.06 6.28
C HIS A 58 5.08 2.56 5.95
N ALA A 59 5.95 2.16 5.04
CA ALA A 59 6.17 0.74 4.73
C ALA A 59 6.65 -0.07 5.95
N VAL A 60 7.41 0.56 6.86
CA VAL A 60 7.95 -0.08 8.08
C VAL A 60 6.96 0.00 9.25
N ILE A 61 6.35 1.16 9.48
CA ILE A 61 5.46 1.40 10.64
C ILE A 61 4.16 0.61 10.49
N GLY A 62 3.70 0.40 9.25
CA GLY A 62 2.50 -0.37 8.92
C GLY A 62 1.28 0.13 9.69
N GLY A 63 0.50 -0.78 10.27
CA GLY A 63 -0.77 -0.49 10.94
C GLY A 63 -0.69 0.29 12.26
N SER A 64 0.40 1.03 12.49
CA SER A 64 0.56 1.92 13.65
C SER A 64 0.26 3.39 13.31
N ALA A 65 0.03 3.71 12.03
CA ALA A 65 -0.34 5.04 11.56
C ALA A 65 -1.27 4.94 10.34
N ALA A 66 -2.12 5.95 10.15
CA ALA A 66 -2.85 6.17 8.91
C ALA A 66 -1.89 6.57 7.78
N PHE A 67 -2.29 6.33 6.54
CA PHE A 67 -1.60 6.80 5.36
C PHE A 67 -2.55 7.65 4.51
N ALA A 68 -2.30 8.96 4.48
CA ALA A 68 -3.06 9.91 3.67
C ALA A 68 -2.47 9.97 2.26
N LEU A 69 -3.30 9.73 1.23
CA LEU A 69 -2.91 9.83 -0.18
C LEU A 69 -2.74 11.27 -0.66
N ASP A 70 -3.28 12.22 0.08
CA ASP A 70 -3.26 13.66 -0.14
C ASP A 70 -2.64 14.41 1.04
N ASP A 71 -1.59 13.84 1.64
CA ASP A 71 -0.90 14.46 2.77
C ASP A 71 -0.57 15.94 2.47
N HIS A 72 -1.11 16.83 3.31
CA HIS A 72 -0.98 18.29 3.17
C HIS A 72 0.46 18.80 3.25
N ARG A 73 1.40 17.96 3.70
CA ARG A 73 2.85 18.24 3.69
C ARG A 73 3.44 18.12 2.29
N TRP A 74 2.78 17.40 1.38
CA TRP A 74 3.20 17.23 0.00
C TRP A 74 2.52 18.26 -0.91
N SER A 75 3.28 18.79 -1.86
CA SER A 75 2.72 19.57 -2.97
C SER A 75 1.87 18.70 -3.90
N GLU A 76 0.98 19.30 -4.68
CA GLU A 76 0.15 18.59 -5.67
C GLU A 76 0.99 17.76 -6.66
N SER A 77 2.16 18.25 -7.08
CA SER A 77 3.06 17.49 -7.95
C SER A 77 3.66 16.25 -7.25
N GLN A 78 3.97 16.35 -5.96
CA GLN A 78 4.42 15.22 -5.15
C GLN A 78 3.29 14.20 -4.93
N GLN A 79 2.07 14.65 -4.65
CA GLN A 79 0.90 13.77 -4.53
C GLN A 79 0.64 13.00 -5.83
N ASN A 80 0.60 13.71 -6.96
CA ASN A 80 0.45 13.09 -8.28
C ASN A 80 1.57 12.08 -8.56
N PHE A 81 2.82 12.42 -8.22
CA PHE A 81 3.95 11.50 -8.35
C PHE A 81 3.75 10.22 -7.54
N VAL A 82 3.30 10.33 -6.27
CA VAL A 82 2.99 9.19 -5.40
C VAL A 82 1.92 8.30 -6.01
N HIS A 83 0.82 8.88 -6.49
CA HIS A 83 -0.28 8.14 -7.12
C HIS A 83 0.22 7.37 -8.34
N GLU A 84 1.03 8.00 -9.19
CA GLU A 84 1.59 7.36 -10.40
C GLU A 84 2.51 6.18 -10.10
N ILE A 85 3.39 6.30 -9.10
CA ILE A 85 4.33 5.21 -8.75
C ILE A 85 3.60 4.06 -8.06
N ILE A 86 2.57 4.33 -7.25
CA ILE A 86 1.72 3.28 -6.63
C ILE A 86 0.96 2.52 -7.71
N ALA A 87 0.33 3.23 -8.65
CA ALA A 87 -0.40 2.61 -9.76
C ALA A 87 0.52 1.75 -10.64
N GLU A 88 1.73 2.24 -10.95
CA GLU A 88 2.71 1.45 -11.72
C GLU A 88 3.23 0.24 -10.93
N ALA A 89 3.50 0.39 -9.64
CA ALA A 89 3.90 -0.72 -8.78
C ALA A 89 2.84 -1.83 -8.74
N GLY A 90 1.56 -1.47 -8.62
CA GLY A 90 0.45 -2.41 -8.72
C GLY A 90 0.46 -3.17 -10.06
N ARG A 91 0.65 -2.47 -11.18
CA ARG A 91 0.78 -3.11 -12.51
C ARG A 91 1.96 -4.09 -12.58
N GLN A 92 3.12 -3.73 -12.03
CA GLN A 92 4.29 -4.59 -12.03
C GLN A 92 4.09 -5.84 -11.17
N LEU A 93 3.51 -5.70 -9.98
CA LEU A 93 3.18 -6.81 -9.09
C LEU A 93 2.19 -7.77 -9.73
N ARG A 94 1.14 -7.25 -10.37
CA ARG A 94 0.16 -8.08 -11.10
C ARG A 94 0.82 -8.92 -12.20
N ARG A 95 1.75 -8.33 -12.96
CA ARG A 95 2.51 -9.08 -14.00
C ARG A 95 3.46 -10.11 -13.41
N ARG A 96 4.05 -9.82 -12.25
CA ARG A 96 4.99 -10.72 -11.57
C ARG A 96 4.29 -11.95 -11.00
N GLY A 97 3.04 -11.79 -10.56
CA GLY A 97 2.26 -12.87 -9.98
C GLY A 97 2.75 -13.25 -8.59
N ARG A 98 2.73 -14.55 -8.28
CA ARG A 98 3.05 -15.07 -6.95
C ARG A 98 4.56 -15.12 -6.71
N MET A 99 5.00 -14.55 -5.60
CA MET A 99 6.37 -14.62 -5.09
C MET A 99 6.41 -15.52 -3.86
N THR A 100 7.45 -16.35 -3.74
CA THR A 100 7.74 -17.08 -2.52
C THR A 100 8.22 -16.14 -1.42
N ARG A 101 8.10 -16.58 -0.16
CA ARG A 101 8.68 -15.88 0.98
C ARG A 101 10.15 -15.51 0.78
N ALA A 102 10.97 -16.44 0.30
CA ALA A 102 12.40 -16.21 0.11
C ALA A 102 12.70 -15.14 -0.95
N GLU A 103 11.93 -15.12 -2.04
CA GLU A 103 12.03 -14.08 -3.07
C GLU A 103 11.65 -12.71 -2.51
N ALA A 104 10.54 -12.65 -1.76
CA ALA A 104 10.07 -11.41 -1.16
C ALA A 104 11.01 -10.90 -0.04
N GLU A 105 11.58 -11.77 0.80
CA GLU A 105 12.57 -11.41 1.83
C GLU A 105 13.89 -10.91 1.23
N THR A 106 14.26 -11.39 0.04
CA THR A 106 15.45 -10.90 -0.69
C THR A 106 15.19 -9.54 -1.32
N ARG A 107 13.95 -9.30 -1.79
CA ARG A 107 13.58 -8.09 -2.52
C ARG A 107 13.26 -6.91 -1.60
N TYR A 108 12.53 -7.17 -0.53
CA TYR A 108 12.01 -6.13 0.36
C TYR A 108 12.82 -6.13 1.64
N VAL A 109 13.66 -5.11 1.80
CA VAL A 109 14.62 -4.99 2.91
C VAL A 109 14.41 -3.65 3.62
N THR A 110 14.35 -3.69 4.94
CA THR A 110 14.31 -2.53 5.83
C THR A 110 15.68 -2.34 6.48
N GLY A 111 16.48 -1.41 5.95
CA GLY A 111 17.87 -1.24 6.37
C GLY A 111 18.71 -2.46 5.98
N ASN A 112 19.07 -3.28 6.97
CA ASN A 112 19.86 -4.51 6.77
C ASN A 112 19.07 -5.80 7.05
N GLU A 113 17.78 -5.71 7.34
CA GLU A 113 16.93 -6.85 7.68
C GLU A 113 15.82 -7.04 6.65
N PRO A 114 15.46 -8.30 6.31
CA PRO A 114 14.30 -8.57 5.46
C PRO A 114 13.02 -7.99 6.05
N PHE A 115 12.14 -7.49 5.18
CA PHE A 115 10.81 -7.06 5.57
C PHE A 115 10.02 -8.23 6.13
N ALA A 116 9.36 -8.01 7.27
CA ALA A 116 8.64 -9.06 7.97
C ALA A 116 7.31 -9.41 7.27
N LEU A 117 7.33 -10.42 6.40
CA LEU A 117 6.15 -11.00 5.74
C LEU A 117 5.21 -11.78 6.70
N ARG A 118 5.43 -11.67 8.02
CA ARG A 118 4.74 -12.45 9.06
C ARG A 118 4.84 -13.96 8.81
N LEU A 119 3.72 -14.67 8.91
CA LEU A 119 3.59 -16.12 8.71
C LEU A 119 3.25 -16.49 7.26
N GLU A 120 3.21 -15.52 6.33
CA GLU A 120 2.91 -15.79 4.93
C GLU A 120 4.03 -16.61 4.27
N GLU A 121 3.65 -17.66 3.54
CA GLU A 121 4.59 -18.48 2.76
C GLU A 121 4.84 -17.91 1.35
N TYR A 122 3.93 -17.05 0.89
CA TYR A 122 3.95 -16.43 -0.43
C TYR A 122 3.26 -15.06 -0.40
N VAL A 123 3.61 -14.23 -1.38
CA VAL A 123 2.96 -12.97 -1.68
C VAL A 123 2.29 -13.12 -3.04
N ASP A 124 0.97 -12.97 -3.12
CA ASP A 124 0.29 -12.90 -4.41
C ASP A 124 0.31 -11.45 -4.93
N GLY A 125 1.05 -11.21 -6.01
CA GLY A 125 1.12 -9.90 -6.64
C GLY A 125 -0.23 -9.37 -7.12
N ALA A 126 -1.21 -10.23 -7.43
CA ALA A 126 -2.56 -9.79 -7.78
C ALA A 126 -3.28 -9.19 -6.57
N VAL A 127 -3.14 -9.77 -5.37
CA VAL A 127 -3.74 -9.26 -4.12
C VAL A 127 -3.20 -7.87 -3.77
N VAL A 128 -1.89 -7.66 -3.95
CA VAL A 128 -1.28 -6.34 -3.70
C VAL A 128 -1.67 -5.33 -4.79
N ALA A 129 -1.79 -5.79 -6.04
CA ALA A 129 -2.25 -4.93 -7.13
C ALA A 129 -3.70 -4.49 -6.98
N ASP A 130 -4.59 -5.34 -6.44
CA ASP A 130 -5.97 -4.97 -6.16
C ASP A 130 -6.06 -3.88 -5.06
N LEU A 131 -5.13 -3.88 -4.10
CA LEU A 131 -4.99 -2.78 -3.14
C LEU A 131 -4.58 -1.47 -3.84
N ALA A 132 -3.62 -1.52 -4.78
CA ALA A 132 -3.23 -0.33 -5.55
C ALA A 132 -4.40 0.25 -6.36
N ASP A 133 -5.18 -0.63 -7.02
CA ASP A 133 -6.37 -0.22 -7.77
C ASP A 133 -7.46 0.37 -6.84
N ALA A 134 -7.57 -0.13 -5.60
CA ALA A 134 -8.50 0.43 -4.61
C ALA A 134 -8.07 1.83 -4.13
N MET A 135 -6.77 2.08 -4.00
CA MET A 135 -6.23 3.41 -3.68
C MET A 135 -6.51 4.40 -4.82
N ASP A 136 -6.36 3.97 -6.07
CA ASP A 136 -6.72 4.77 -7.25
C ASP A 136 -8.23 5.09 -7.29
N ARG A 137 -9.09 4.09 -7.04
CA ARG A 137 -10.55 4.32 -6.92
C ARG A 137 -10.91 5.23 -5.77
N LEU A 138 -10.21 5.13 -4.64
CA LEU A 138 -10.41 6.02 -3.50
C LEU A 138 -10.14 7.46 -3.91
N ILE A 139 -9.03 7.73 -4.61
CA ILE A 139 -8.67 9.06 -5.13
C ILE A 139 -9.79 9.63 -6.02
N HIS A 140 -10.29 8.82 -6.95
CA HIS A 140 -11.29 9.22 -7.94
C HIS A 140 -12.75 9.17 -7.47
N ASP A 141 -12.99 8.84 -6.20
CA ASP A 141 -14.33 8.65 -5.64
C ASP A 141 -15.16 7.57 -6.37
N ASP A 142 -14.49 6.51 -6.83
CA ASP A 142 -15.05 5.40 -7.60
C ASP A 142 -14.97 4.07 -6.84
N LEU A 143 -14.92 4.13 -5.50
CA LEU A 143 -15.04 2.93 -4.69
C LEU A 143 -16.47 2.38 -4.77
N PRO A 144 -16.64 1.05 -4.89
CA PRO A 144 -17.97 0.47 -4.82
C PRO A 144 -18.60 0.77 -3.46
N PRO A 145 -19.93 0.97 -3.39
CA PRO A 145 -20.61 1.20 -2.13
C PRO A 145 -20.39 0.01 -1.20
N VAL A 146 -20.13 0.30 0.08
CA VAL A 146 -20.04 -0.75 1.09
C VAL A 146 -21.42 -1.39 1.32
N PRO A 147 -21.51 -2.72 1.50
CA PRO A 147 -22.78 -3.41 1.72
C PRO A 147 -23.54 -3.00 3.00
N THR A 148 -22.87 -2.38 3.98
CA THR A 148 -23.47 -2.05 5.28
C THR A 148 -22.92 -0.70 5.77
N LEU A 149 -23.80 0.14 6.31
CA LEU A 149 -23.45 1.47 6.82
C LEU A 149 -22.48 1.37 8.01
N GLY A 150 -21.41 2.18 8.00
CA GLY A 150 -20.37 2.17 9.03
C GLY A 150 -19.31 1.06 8.87
N HIS A 151 -19.35 0.34 7.75
CA HIS A 151 -18.31 -0.61 7.36
C HIS A 151 -17.38 0.01 6.32
N HIS A 152 -16.13 -0.47 6.27
CA HIS A 152 -15.15 -0.06 5.26
C HIS A 152 -14.62 -1.28 4.53
N TRP A 153 -14.20 -1.08 3.27
CA TRP A 153 -13.53 -2.14 2.52
C TRP A 153 -12.15 -2.43 3.10
N PHE A 154 -11.78 -3.71 3.13
CA PHE A 154 -10.49 -4.21 3.58
C PHE A 154 -9.78 -4.96 2.46
N TYR A 155 -8.70 -4.37 1.94
CA TYR A 155 -7.92 -4.84 0.80
C TYR A 155 -6.56 -5.43 1.22
N GLY A 156 -5.88 -6.09 0.28
CA GLY A 156 -4.56 -6.69 0.50
C GLY A 156 -4.62 -8.06 1.19
N VAL A 157 -5.74 -8.77 1.11
CA VAL A 157 -5.87 -10.14 1.63
C VAL A 157 -6.34 -11.11 0.55
N GLU A 158 -5.90 -12.36 0.63
CA GLU A 158 -6.34 -13.42 -0.27
C GLU A 158 -7.85 -13.67 -0.12
N GLY A 159 -8.53 -13.92 -1.24
CA GLY A 159 -9.98 -14.08 -1.31
C GLY A 159 -10.76 -12.78 -1.56
N GLY A 160 -10.07 -11.66 -1.80
CA GLY A 160 -10.66 -10.40 -2.26
C GLY A 160 -10.95 -9.42 -1.12
N PRO A 161 -11.45 -8.21 -1.45
CA PRO A 161 -11.75 -7.24 -0.44
C PRO A 161 -12.86 -7.75 0.49
N ARG A 162 -12.65 -7.57 1.78
CA ARG A 162 -13.63 -7.87 2.83
C ARG A 162 -14.27 -6.58 3.31
N THR A 163 -15.30 -6.68 4.13
CA THR A 163 -15.89 -5.53 4.84
C THR A 163 -15.58 -5.67 6.32
N THR A 164 -15.12 -4.60 6.98
CA THR A 164 -14.91 -4.57 8.45
C THR A 164 -16.17 -4.19 9.16
#